data_AF-A0A2N1KTY7-F1
#
_entry.id   AF-A0A2N1KTY7-F1
#
_cell.length_a   1.000
_cell.length_b   1.000
_cell.length_c   1.000
_cell.angle_alpha   90.00
_cell.angle_beta   90.00
_cell.angle_gamma   90.00
#
_symmetry.space_group_name_H-M   'P 1'
#
loop_
_entity.id
_entity.type
_entity.pdbx_description
1 polymer ?
#
loop_
_entity_poly.entity_id
_entity_poly.type
_entity_poly.pdbx_seq_one_letter_code
_entity_poly.pdbx_strand_id
1 'polypeptide(L)'
;MITDSTKPVLTPNGEVAVIEPAPPFDPRKLVRNAKAIFLTILKYWWLLGLCIILGGVGGWIYDQVNEVPDQYEASIVFNLETGSGGSELSSFASALGMSSGGSNGNIFAGANFTELFRSKKIGNRVMTTPVTIAGKRDLLVNFYKNRSGALRRTKNAEYLRNEFTFPDTSLKYYTTTQMSYLDMFREYASQDLELVTSIASQVSWN
;
A
#
# COMPACT_ATOMS: atom_id res chain seq x y z
N MET A 1 -43.35 9.46 63.83
CA MET A 1 -42.64 10.70 64.21
C MET A 1 -41.16 10.37 64.24
N ILE A 2 -40.41 10.74 63.21
CA ILE A 2 -38.95 10.56 63.16
C ILE A 2 -38.40 11.99 63.16
N THR A 3 -37.82 12.38 64.27
CA THR A 3 -37.15 13.68 64.45
C THR A 3 -35.76 13.58 63.84
N ASP A 4 -35.59 14.15 62.64
CA ASP A 4 -34.29 14.26 61.98
C ASP A 4 -33.51 15.43 62.62
N SER A 5 -32.63 15.09 63.55
CA SER A 5 -31.75 16.04 64.22
C SER A 5 -30.51 16.27 63.35
N THR A 6 -30.57 17.28 62.47
CA THR A 6 -29.43 17.76 61.69
C THR A 6 -28.42 18.45 62.62
N LYS A 7 -27.23 17.85 62.76
CA LYS A 7 -26.13 18.40 63.54
C LYS A 7 -25.59 19.67 62.84
N PRO A 8 -25.43 20.81 63.54
CA PRO A 8 -24.95 22.04 62.91
C PRO A 8 -23.49 21.87 62.44
N VAL A 9 -23.24 22.18 61.17
CA VAL A 9 -21.89 22.24 60.61
C VAL A 9 -21.41 23.70 60.71
N LEU A 10 -20.23 23.90 61.30
CA LEU A 10 -19.62 25.22 61.46
C LEU A 10 -18.91 25.62 60.18
N THR A 11 -19.15 26.85 59.71
CA THR A 11 -18.34 27.45 58.65
C THR A 11 -16.95 27.84 59.19
N PRO A 12 -15.92 28.04 58.33
CA PRO A 12 -14.57 28.44 58.77
C PRO A 12 -14.54 29.72 59.62
N ASN A 13 -15.60 30.53 59.57
CA ASN A 13 -15.76 31.79 60.28
C ASN A 13 -16.62 31.66 61.57
N GLY A 14 -17.01 30.45 61.97
CA GLY A 14 -17.71 30.18 63.24
C GLY A 14 -19.23 30.41 63.24
N GLU A 15 -19.85 30.69 62.10
CA GLU A 15 -21.31 30.79 61.99
C GLU A 15 -21.94 29.40 61.78
N VAL A 16 -23.09 29.18 62.44
CA VAL A 16 -23.89 27.95 62.34
C VAL A 16 -24.62 27.94 61.00
N ALA A 17 -24.20 27.06 60.08
CA ALA A 17 -24.91 26.90 58.82
C ALA A 17 -26.24 26.17 59.05
N VAL A 18 -27.36 26.85 58.81
CA VAL A 18 -28.68 26.23 58.73
C VAL A 18 -28.72 25.45 57.41
N ILE A 19 -28.68 24.12 57.50
CA ILE A 19 -28.81 23.25 56.33
C ILE A 19 -30.31 23.23 55.98
N GLU A 20 -30.73 24.00 54.98
CA GLU A 20 -32.09 23.84 54.43
C GLU A 20 -32.21 22.42 53.85
N PRO A 21 -33.20 21.61 54.29
CA PRO A 21 -33.38 20.28 53.74
C PRO A 21 -33.67 20.37 52.25
N ALA A 22 -33.00 19.54 51.45
CA ALA A 22 -33.20 19.52 50.01
C ALA A 22 -34.70 19.35 49.69
N PRO A 23 -35.25 20.15 48.76
CA PRO A 23 -36.67 20.10 48.45
C PRO A 23 -37.09 18.68 48.04
N PRO A 24 -38.29 18.22 48.44
CA PRO A 24 -38.73 16.85 48.17
C PRO A 24 -38.77 16.57 46.66
N PHE A 25 -38.37 15.35 46.28
CA PHE A 25 -38.29 14.93 44.89
C PHE A 25 -39.68 14.92 44.24
N ASP A 26 -39.91 15.83 43.29
CA ASP A 26 -41.18 15.96 42.57
C ASP A 26 -40.97 15.59 41.09
N PRO A 27 -41.49 14.44 40.63
CA PRO A 27 -41.25 13.94 39.27
C PRO A 27 -41.85 14.86 38.19
N ARG A 28 -42.90 15.63 38.52
CA ARG A 28 -43.53 16.54 37.57
C ARG A 28 -42.67 17.78 37.31
N LYS A 29 -41.93 18.23 38.33
CA LYS A 29 -40.95 19.33 38.18
C LYS A 29 -39.80 18.91 37.26
N LEU A 30 -39.33 17.66 37.36
CA LEU A 30 -38.26 17.15 36.50
C LEU A 30 -38.67 17.13 35.02
N VAL A 31 -39.86 16.62 34.71
CA VAL A 31 -40.39 16.57 33.33
C VAL A 31 -40.59 17.98 32.77
N ARG A 32 -41.10 18.92 33.58
CA ARG A 32 -41.28 20.31 33.15
C ARG A 32 -39.95 21.00 32.88
N ASN A 33 -38.95 20.78 33.73
CA ASN A 33 -37.61 21.35 33.55
C ASN A 33 -36.92 20.74 32.32
N ALA A 34 -37.04 19.42 32.12
CA ALA A 34 -36.52 18.75 30.93
C ALA A 34 -37.16 19.30 29.64
N LYS A 35 -38.48 19.47 29.62
CA LYS A 35 -39.19 20.06 28.47
C LYS A 35 -38.78 21.51 28.22
N ALA A 36 -38.58 22.30 29.27
CA ALA A 36 -38.11 23.68 29.17
C ALA A 36 -36.68 23.76 28.59
N ILE A 37 -35.77 22.89 29.04
CA ILE A 37 -34.41 22.78 28.51
C ILE A 37 -34.45 22.37 27.03
N PHE A 38 -35.26 21.37 26.68
CA PHE A 38 -35.43 20.92 25.29
C PHE A 38 -35.96 22.01 24.36
N LEU A 39 -36.97 22.76 24.79
CA LEU A 39 -37.50 23.91 24.05
C LEU A 39 -36.47 25.03 23.90
N THR A 40 -35.62 25.23 24.92
CA THR A 40 -34.52 26.21 24.87
C THR A 40 -33.46 25.79 23.85
N ILE A 41 -33.08 24.51 23.85
CA ILE A 41 -32.13 23.96 22.85
C ILE A 41 -32.71 24.09 21.43
N LEU A 42 -34.00 23.81 21.24
CA LEU A 42 -34.65 23.94 19.94
C LEU A 42 -34.79 25.41 19.49
N LYS A 43 -34.99 26.34 20.43
CA LYS A 43 -35.00 27.79 20.16
C LYS A 43 -33.62 28.31 19.76
N TYR A 44 -32.55 27.80 20.35
CA TYR A 44 -31.17 28.20 20.06
C TYR A 44 -30.42 27.15 19.21
N TRP A 45 -31.12 26.49 18.29
CA TRP A 45 -30.53 25.44 17.45
C TRP A 45 -29.35 25.94 16.58
N TRP A 46 -29.35 27.22 16.25
CA TRP A 46 -28.23 27.89 15.57
C TRP A 46 -26.95 27.94 16.42
N LEU A 47 -27.05 28.02 17.75
CA LEU A 47 -25.91 27.99 18.66
C LEU A 47 -25.27 26.60 18.68
N LEU A 48 -26.09 25.54 18.60
CA LEU A 48 -25.61 24.16 18.44
C LEU A 48 -24.85 24.01 17.11
N GLY A 49 -25.40 24.55 16.03
CA GLY A 49 -24.72 24.59 14.72
C GLY A 49 -23.37 25.32 14.79
N LEU A 50 -23.31 26.46 15.48
CA LEU A 50 -22.07 27.22 15.68
C LEU A 50 -21.02 26.41 16.44
N CYS A 51 -21.40 25.71 17.51
CA CYS A 51 -20.50 24.83 18.26
C CYS A 51 -19.96 23.67 17.40
N ILE A 52 -20.81 23.07 16.55
CA ILE A 52 -20.39 22.00 15.63
C ILE A 52 -19.38 22.54 14.62
N ILE A 53 -19.64 23.73 14.06
CA ILE A 53 -18.72 24.37 13.11
C ILE A 53 -17.39 24.68 13.79
N LEU A 54 -17.39 25.28 14.98
CA LEU A 54 -16.16 25.58 15.73
C LEU A 54 -15.39 24.31 16.09
N GLY A 55 -16.09 23.25 16.51
CA GLY A 55 -15.47 21.95 16.78
C GLY A 55 -14.89 21.30 15.54
N GLY A 56 -15.59 21.37 14.41
CA GLY A 56 -15.12 20.85 13.11
C GLY A 56 -13.91 21.59 12.58
N VAL A 57 -13.92 22.93 12.64
CA VAL A 57 -12.76 23.77 12.26
C VAL A 57 -11.58 23.52 13.19
N GLY A 58 -11.82 23.44 14.51
CA GLY A 58 -10.77 23.12 15.48
C GLY A 58 -10.15 21.74 15.26
N GLY A 59 -10.98 20.73 14.99
CA GLY A 59 -10.53 19.38 14.66
C GLY A 59 -9.74 19.33 13.36
N TRP A 60 -10.19 20.03 12.32
CA TRP A 60 -9.49 20.11 11.04
C TRP A 60 -8.12 20.79 11.15
N ILE A 61 -8.02 21.88 11.91
CA ILE A 61 -6.74 22.55 12.19
C ILE A 61 -5.81 21.63 12.99
N TYR A 62 -6.34 20.91 13.97
CA TYR A 62 -5.56 19.97 14.77
C TYR A 62 -5.02 18.81 13.92
N ASP A 63 -5.82 18.30 12.99
CA ASP A 63 -5.44 17.26 12.04
C ASP A 63 -4.30 17.74 11.13
N GLN A 64 -4.43 18.93 10.53
CA GLN A 64 -3.39 19.50 9.67
C GLN A 64 -2.05 19.78 10.39
N VAL A 65 -2.08 20.12 11.68
CA VAL A 65 -0.86 20.42 12.45
C VAL A 65 -0.19 19.14 12.95
N ASN A 66 -0.98 18.10 13.23
CA ASN A 66 -0.50 16.82 13.75
C ASN A 66 -0.60 15.71 12.69
N GLU A 67 -0.49 16.03 11.40
CA GLU A 67 -0.41 15.05 10.31
C GLU A 67 0.74 14.09 10.62
N VAL A 68 0.42 12.99 11.31
CA VAL A 68 1.30 11.85 11.45
C VAL A 68 1.33 11.26 10.05
N PRO A 69 2.48 11.26 9.35
CA PRO A 69 2.54 10.69 8.01
C PRO A 69 2.04 9.25 8.09
N ASP A 70 1.10 8.90 7.21
CA ASP A 70 0.56 7.55 7.10
C ASP A 70 1.70 6.53 7.18
N GLN A 71 1.76 5.79 8.29
CA GLN A 71 2.79 4.77 8.48
C GLN A 71 2.36 3.52 7.73
N TYR A 72 2.81 3.41 6.48
CA TYR A 72 2.62 2.20 5.68
C TYR A 72 3.62 1.13 6.14
N GLU A 73 3.15 0.20 6.96
CA GLU A 73 3.94 -0.96 7.38
C GLU A 73 3.93 -2.03 6.29
N ALA A 74 5.10 -2.31 5.71
CA ALA A 74 5.30 -3.41 4.77
C ALA A 74 6.05 -4.55 5.48
N SER A 75 5.39 -5.68 5.67
CA SER A 75 6.03 -6.89 6.21
C SER A 75 6.44 -7.81 5.07
N ILE A 76 7.73 -8.13 4.99
CA ILE A 76 8.29 -9.09 4.02
C ILE A 76 8.85 -10.28 4.80
N VAL A 77 8.23 -11.45 4.64
CA VAL A 77 8.69 -12.69 5.28
C VAL A 77 9.49 -13.50 4.27
N PHE A 78 10.78 -13.68 4.52
CA PHE A 78 11.66 -14.54 3.74
C PHE A 78 11.90 -15.86 4.45
N ASN A 79 11.66 -16.97 3.75
CA ASN A 79 12.07 -18.28 4.21
C ASN A 79 13.48 -18.57 3.64
N LEU A 80 14.47 -18.69 4.51
CA LEU A 80 15.88 -18.89 4.14
C LEU A 80 16.21 -20.38 4.20
N GLU A 81 16.62 -20.97 3.08
CA GLU A 81 17.14 -22.34 3.03
C GLU A 81 18.60 -22.33 3.51
N THR A 82 18.85 -22.93 4.67
CA THR A 82 20.17 -22.94 5.33
C THR A 82 21.13 -23.89 4.62
N GLY A 83 21.95 -23.37 3.71
CA GLY A 83 23.17 -24.03 3.27
C GLY A 83 24.27 -23.84 4.32
N SER A 84 24.78 -24.92 4.88
CA SER A 84 25.84 -24.91 5.89
C SER A 84 27.10 -24.18 5.40
N GLY A 85 27.38 -22.98 5.92
CA GLY A 85 28.71 -22.35 5.81
C GLY A 85 28.79 -20.87 5.43
N GLY A 86 27.68 -20.13 5.28
CA GLY A 86 27.71 -18.69 4.99
C GLY A 86 26.85 -17.89 5.96
N SER A 87 27.36 -16.75 6.45
CA SER A 87 26.59 -15.84 7.31
C SER A 87 25.28 -15.44 6.60
N GLU A 88 24.15 -15.68 7.24
CA GLU A 88 22.80 -15.47 6.67
C GLU A 88 22.57 -14.03 6.20
N LEU A 89 23.18 -13.07 6.91
CA LEU A 89 23.19 -11.66 6.54
C LEU A 89 23.98 -11.37 5.26
N SER A 90 25.01 -12.16 4.95
CA SER A 90 25.79 -12.01 3.73
C SER A 90 24.98 -12.44 2.50
N SER A 91 24.19 -13.52 2.60
CA SER A 91 23.28 -13.94 1.52
C SER A 91 22.20 -12.87 1.26
N PHE A 92 21.66 -12.25 2.31
CA PHE A 92 20.72 -11.13 2.18
C PHE A 92 21.37 -9.83 1.66
N ALA A 93 22.58 -9.51 2.12
CA ALA A 93 23.32 -8.35 1.64
C ALA A 93 23.74 -8.51 0.17
N SER A 94 24.16 -9.70 -0.25
CA SER A 94 24.40 -10.05 -1.65
C SER A 94 23.13 -9.98 -2.47
N ALA A 95 21.98 -10.40 -1.90
CA ALA A 95 20.69 -10.22 -2.52
C ALA A 95 20.35 -8.74 -2.75
N LEU A 96 20.78 -7.83 -1.87
CA LEU A 96 20.62 -6.39 -2.07
C LEU A 96 21.78 -5.73 -2.85
N GLY A 97 22.72 -6.52 -3.41
CA GLY A 97 23.86 -6.02 -4.17
C GLY A 97 24.95 -5.33 -3.34
N MET A 98 24.93 -5.51 -2.01
CA MET A 98 25.83 -4.84 -1.06
C MET A 98 27.13 -5.61 -0.78
N SER A 99 27.30 -6.83 -1.30
CA SER A 99 28.53 -7.61 -1.05
C SER A 99 29.67 -7.17 -1.98
N SER A 100 30.68 -6.49 -1.42
CA SER A 100 31.89 -6.03 -2.12
C SER A 100 32.95 -7.11 -2.37
N GLY A 101 32.64 -8.38 -2.10
CA GLY A 101 33.54 -9.50 -2.36
C GLY A 101 32.83 -10.84 -2.19
N GLY A 102 32.66 -11.56 -3.29
CA GLY A 102 31.97 -12.86 -3.31
C GLY A 102 30.90 -12.93 -4.39
N SER A 103 31.33 -13.26 -5.61
CA SER A 103 30.44 -13.76 -6.65
C SER A 103 29.70 -14.98 -6.11
N ASN A 104 28.36 -14.91 -6.02
CA ASN A 104 27.40 -15.99 -6.33
C ASN A 104 26.01 -15.82 -5.66
N GLY A 105 25.79 -14.78 -4.84
CA GLY A 105 24.51 -14.52 -4.18
C GLY A 105 23.67 -13.37 -4.76
N ASN A 106 23.72 -13.12 -6.06
CA ASN A 106 23.01 -11.99 -6.67
C ASN A 106 21.51 -12.33 -6.82
N ILE A 107 20.57 -11.48 -6.36
CA ILE A 107 19.10 -11.68 -6.59
C ILE A 107 18.74 -11.78 -8.07
N PHE A 108 19.61 -11.28 -8.93
CA PHE A 108 19.47 -11.31 -10.38
C PHE A 108 20.16 -12.52 -11.03
N ALA A 109 20.66 -13.50 -10.25
CA ALA A 109 21.31 -14.70 -10.75
C ALA A 109 20.45 -15.96 -10.53
N GLY A 110 20.58 -16.91 -11.46
CA GLY A 110 19.95 -18.22 -11.37
C GLY A 110 18.42 -18.19 -11.50
N ALA A 111 17.75 -19.03 -10.71
CA ALA A 111 16.30 -19.27 -10.79
C ALA A 111 15.43 -18.03 -10.48
N ASN A 112 15.93 -17.11 -9.65
CA ASN A 112 15.17 -15.92 -9.22
C ASN A 112 15.05 -14.84 -10.32
N PHE A 113 16.02 -14.77 -11.24
CA PHE A 113 15.98 -13.82 -12.35
C PHE A 113 14.76 -14.06 -13.25
N THR A 114 14.47 -15.32 -13.52
CA THR A 114 13.34 -15.74 -14.34
C THR A 114 12.01 -15.32 -13.69
N GLU A 115 11.89 -15.47 -12.37
CA GLU A 115 10.71 -15.04 -11.61
C GLU A 115 10.55 -13.51 -11.61
N LEU A 116 11.65 -12.76 -11.49
CA LEU A 116 11.62 -11.30 -11.62
C LEU A 116 11.19 -10.86 -13.03
N PHE A 117 11.69 -11.52 -14.07
CA PHE A 117 11.28 -11.24 -15.45
C PHE A 117 9.81 -11.61 -15.71
N ARG A 118 9.29 -12.64 -15.02
CA ARG A 118 7.87 -13.01 -15.02
C ARG A 118 6.97 -11.96 -14.37
N SER A 119 7.49 -10.99 -13.61
CA SER A 119 6.70 -9.85 -13.14
C SER A 119 6.27 -8.94 -14.30
N LYS A 120 4.99 -8.54 -14.35
CA LYS A 120 4.47 -7.65 -15.42
C LYS A 120 5.24 -6.35 -15.52
N LYS A 121 5.54 -5.70 -14.39
CA LYS A 121 6.22 -4.40 -14.38
C LYS A 121 7.66 -4.51 -14.90
N ILE A 122 8.42 -5.49 -14.40
CA ILE A 122 9.83 -5.66 -14.76
C ILE A 122 9.94 -6.19 -16.19
N GLY A 123 9.22 -7.26 -16.53
CA GLY A 123 9.23 -7.85 -17.87
C GLY A 123 8.86 -6.85 -18.95
N ASN A 124 7.77 -6.09 -18.78
CA ASN A 124 7.37 -5.08 -19.76
C ASN A 124 8.41 -3.98 -19.89
N ARG A 125 9.02 -3.53 -18.78
CA ARG A 125 10.07 -2.52 -18.80
C ARG A 125 11.30 -3.00 -19.58
N VAL A 126 11.77 -4.21 -19.29
CA VAL A 126 12.91 -4.83 -19.99
C VAL A 126 12.60 -4.99 -21.48
N MET A 127 11.41 -5.45 -21.83
CA MET A 127 10.97 -5.59 -23.22
C MET A 127 10.91 -4.27 -24.00
N THR A 128 10.52 -3.18 -23.35
CA THR A 128 10.53 -1.83 -23.92
C THR A 128 11.89 -1.12 -23.81
N THR A 129 12.95 -1.83 -23.43
CA THR A 129 14.29 -1.22 -23.37
C THR A 129 14.89 -1.15 -24.77
N PRO A 130 15.41 0.02 -25.20
CA PRO A 130 16.10 0.14 -26.47
C PRO A 130 17.43 -0.61 -26.43
N VAL A 131 17.68 -1.43 -27.45
CA VAL A 131 18.90 -2.21 -27.63
C VAL A 131 19.50 -1.93 -29.00
N THR A 132 20.83 -1.95 -29.08
CA THR A 132 21.55 -1.78 -30.34
C THR A 132 22.06 -3.13 -30.81
N ILE A 133 21.51 -3.65 -31.91
CA ILE A 133 21.88 -4.95 -32.46
C ILE A 133 22.27 -4.76 -33.92
N ALA A 134 23.49 -5.19 -34.28
CA ALA A 134 24.05 -5.01 -35.62
C ALA A 134 23.98 -3.55 -36.14
N GLY A 135 24.24 -2.58 -35.25
CA GLY A 135 24.25 -1.14 -35.57
C GLY A 135 22.87 -0.48 -35.67
N LYS A 136 21.77 -1.24 -35.54
CA LYS A 136 20.41 -0.71 -35.51
C LYS A 136 19.89 -0.66 -34.07
N ARG A 137 19.42 0.51 -33.66
CA ARG A 137 18.72 0.72 -32.38
C ARG A 137 17.24 0.39 -32.55
N ASP A 138 16.73 -0.55 -31.77
CA ASP A 138 15.32 -0.95 -31.73
C ASP A 138 14.95 -1.43 -30.33
N LEU A 139 13.67 -1.58 -30.03
CA LEU A 139 13.22 -2.14 -28.76
C LEU A 139 13.52 -3.63 -28.68
N LEU A 140 13.85 -4.12 -27.47
CA LEU A 140 14.09 -5.55 -27.24
C LEU A 140 12.90 -6.41 -27.68
N VAL A 141 11.67 -5.96 -27.43
CA VAL A 141 10.45 -6.68 -27.85
C VAL A 141 10.33 -6.80 -29.37
N ASN A 142 10.70 -5.77 -30.13
CA ASN A 142 10.66 -5.81 -31.60
C ASN A 142 11.69 -6.78 -32.14
N PHE A 143 12.89 -6.79 -31.55
CA PHE A 143 13.92 -7.76 -31.87
C PHE A 143 13.49 -9.20 -31.54
N TYR A 144 13.00 -9.42 -30.32
CA TYR A 144 12.52 -10.72 -29.85
C TYR A 144 11.41 -11.26 -30.74
N LYS A 145 10.38 -10.46 -31.04
CA LYS A 145 9.29 -10.80 -31.95
C LYS A 145 9.80 -11.37 -33.29
N ASN A 146 10.81 -10.71 -33.87
CA ASN A 146 11.30 -11.03 -35.21
C ASN A 146 12.30 -12.20 -35.25
N ARG A 147 13.02 -12.48 -34.16
CA ARG A 147 14.13 -13.45 -34.13
C ARG A 147 13.87 -14.72 -33.33
N SER A 148 13.00 -14.70 -32.32
CA SER A 148 12.77 -15.85 -31.42
C SER A 148 11.90 -16.97 -32.01
N GLY A 149 11.18 -16.70 -33.10
CA GLY A 149 10.14 -17.60 -33.58
C GLY A 149 8.83 -17.53 -32.77
N ALA A 150 8.70 -16.61 -31.80
CA ALA A 150 7.49 -16.38 -31.01
C ALA A 150 6.23 -16.15 -31.86
N LEU A 151 6.38 -15.58 -33.06
CA LEU A 151 5.28 -15.40 -34.01
C LEU A 151 4.60 -16.71 -34.42
N ARG A 152 5.30 -17.87 -34.34
CA ARG A 152 4.70 -19.19 -34.64
C ARG A 152 3.67 -19.64 -33.60
N ARG A 153 3.68 -19.03 -32.41
CA ARG A 153 2.78 -19.38 -31.28
C ARG A 153 1.46 -18.60 -31.31
N THR A 154 1.35 -17.57 -32.15
CA THR A 154 0.18 -16.70 -32.22
C THR A 154 -0.58 -16.86 -33.52
N LYS A 155 -1.91 -16.76 -33.45
CA LYS A 155 -2.79 -16.81 -34.62
C LYS A 155 -2.65 -15.58 -35.52
N ASN A 156 -2.20 -14.45 -34.96
CA ASN A 156 -2.08 -13.17 -35.68
C ASN A 156 -0.66 -12.94 -36.23
N ALA A 157 0.05 -14.02 -36.58
CA ALA A 157 1.46 -13.97 -36.96
C ALA A 157 1.73 -13.02 -38.13
N GLU A 158 0.85 -13.01 -39.15
CA GLU A 158 1.01 -12.20 -40.35
C GLU A 158 0.93 -10.69 -40.06
N TYR A 159 -0.13 -10.25 -39.38
CA TYR A 159 -0.29 -8.87 -38.92
C TYR A 159 0.88 -8.43 -38.02
N LEU A 160 1.22 -9.26 -37.03
CA LEU A 160 2.28 -8.95 -36.08
C LEU A 160 3.67 -8.85 -36.73
N ARG A 161 3.89 -9.57 -37.84
CA ARG A 161 5.15 -9.55 -38.58
C ARG A 161 5.26 -8.36 -39.52
N ASN A 162 4.21 -8.09 -40.28
CA ASN A 162 4.29 -7.18 -41.43
C ASN A 162 3.79 -5.77 -41.12
N GLU A 163 2.82 -5.61 -40.22
CA GLU A 163 2.10 -4.34 -40.03
C GLU A 163 2.30 -3.74 -38.64
N PHE A 164 2.56 -4.56 -37.63
CA PHE A 164 2.65 -4.10 -36.24
C PHE A 164 4.09 -3.95 -35.76
N THR A 165 4.44 -2.81 -35.19
CA THR A 165 5.70 -2.57 -34.48
C THR A 165 5.43 -1.84 -33.18
N PHE A 166 6.13 -2.21 -32.10
CA PHE A 166 5.97 -1.53 -30.82
C PHE A 166 6.57 -0.12 -30.90
N PRO A 167 5.85 0.92 -30.45
CA PRO A 167 6.34 2.28 -30.45
C PRO A 167 7.39 2.49 -29.35
N ASP A 168 8.45 3.24 -29.68
CA ASP A 168 9.49 3.69 -28.73
C ASP A 168 8.96 4.86 -27.89
N THR A 169 7.95 4.57 -27.06
CA THR A 169 7.32 5.50 -26.13
C THR A 169 7.21 4.89 -24.74
N SER A 170 6.98 5.72 -23.73
CA SER A 170 6.73 5.21 -22.37
C SER A 170 5.50 4.32 -22.32
N LEU A 171 5.55 3.25 -21.52
CA LEU A 171 4.45 2.30 -21.26
C LEU A 171 3.12 2.99 -20.90
N LYS A 172 3.16 4.21 -20.35
CA LYS A 172 1.97 5.03 -20.06
C LYS A 172 1.12 5.36 -21.29
N TYR A 173 1.74 5.44 -22.47
CA TYR A 173 1.09 5.84 -23.72
C TYR A 173 0.71 4.64 -24.61
N TYR A 174 0.91 3.42 -24.13
CA TYR A 174 0.54 2.23 -24.88
C TYR A 174 -0.97 2.06 -24.89
N THR A 175 -1.53 1.70 -26.05
CA THR A 175 -2.93 1.30 -26.13
C THR A 175 -3.14 -0.05 -25.44
N THR A 176 -4.39 -0.36 -25.07
CA THR A 176 -4.73 -1.66 -24.46
C THR A 176 -4.29 -2.83 -25.34
N THR A 177 -4.43 -2.70 -26.66
CA THR A 177 -4.01 -3.73 -27.62
C THR A 177 -2.49 -3.88 -27.65
N GLN A 178 -1.74 -2.77 -27.66
CA GLN A 178 -0.28 -2.80 -27.59
C GLN A 178 0.19 -3.42 -26.28
N MET A 179 -0.44 -3.08 -25.16
CA MET A 179 -0.13 -3.68 -23.85
C MET A 179 -0.44 -5.18 -23.84
N SER A 180 -1.55 -5.61 -24.46
CA SER A 180 -1.90 -7.03 -24.57
C SER A 180 -0.89 -7.82 -25.41
N TYR A 181 -0.42 -7.25 -26.52
CA TYR A 181 0.64 -7.89 -27.32
C TYR A 181 1.98 -7.90 -26.59
N LEU A 182 2.30 -6.84 -25.85
CA LEU A 182 3.51 -6.78 -25.03
C LEU A 182 3.49 -7.87 -23.94
N ASP A 183 2.39 -7.97 -23.19
CA ASP A 183 2.17 -9.03 -22.19
C ASP A 183 2.29 -10.43 -22.81
N MET A 184 1.73 -10.63 -24.01
CA MET A 184 1.84 -11.90 -24.75
C MET A 184 3.29 -12.24 -25.11
N PHE A 185 4.05 -11.31 -25.69
CA PHE A 185 5.45 -11.57 -26.04
C PHE A 185 6.32 -11.78 -24.80
N ARG A 186 6.04 -11.05 -23.72
CA ARG A 186 6.69 -11.22 -22.42
C ARG A 186 6.50 -12.63 -21.90
N GLU A 187 5.28 -13.15 -21.97
CA GLU A 187 4.97 -14.52 -21.56
C GLU A 187 5.72 -15.58 -22.38
N TYR A 188 5.83 -15.37 -23.70
CA TYR A 188 6.65 -16.27 -24.53
C TYR A 188 8.13 -16.20 -24.17
N ALA A 189 8.64 -15.01 -23.86
CA ALA A 189 10.03 -14.84 -23.48
C ALA A 189 10.34 -15.45 -22.11
N SER A 190 9.41 -15.37 -21.13
CA SER A 190 9.60 -16.03 -19.84
C SER A 190 9.61 -17.55 -19.97
N GLN A 191 8.73 -18.12 -20.78
CA GLN A 191 8.73 -19.56 -21.09
C GLN A 191 10.04 -20.01 -21.74
N ASP A 192 10.55 -19.23 -22.70
CA ASP A 192 11.82 -19.56 -23.37
C ASP A 192 13.01 -19.50 -22.39
N LEU A 193 12.98 -18.57 -21.44
CA LEU A 193 14.00 -18.43 -20.40
C LEU A 193 13.96 -19.59 -19.40
N GLU A 194 12.76 -20.05 -19.01
CA GLU A 194 12.56 -21.25 -18.17
C GLU A 194 13.09 -22.51 -18.84
N LEU A 195 12.85 -22.67 -20.14
CA LEU A 195 13.38 -23.81 -20.90
C LEU A 195 14.91 -23.80 -20.91
N VAL A 196 15.54 -22.66 -21.21
CA VAL A 196 17.01 -22.56 -21.22
C VAL A 196 17.60 -22.82 -19.83
N THR A 197 17.01 -22.27 -18.76
CA THR A 197 17.47 -22.51 -17.40
C THR A 197 17.29 -23.97 -16.96
N SER A 198 16.18 -24.61 -17.33
CA SER A 198 15.96 -26.03 -17.06
C SER A 198 16.99 -26.92 -17.79
N ILE A 199 17.29 -26.63 -19.06
CA ILE A 199 18.30 -27.36 -19.83
C ILE A 199 19.70 -27.12 -19.24
N ALA A 200 20.05 -25.88 -18.92
CA ALA A 200 21.34 -25.55 -18.32
C ALA A 200 21.54 -26.24 -16.95
N SER A 201 20.48 -26.36 -16.14
CA SER A 201 20.55 -27.08 -14.86
C SER A 201 20.77 -28.58 -15.03
N GLN A 202 20.25 -29.19 -16.10
CA GLN A 202 20.44 -30.61 -16.42
C GLN A 202 21.81 -30.89 -17.07
N VAL A 203 22.45 -29.87 -17.66
CA VAL A 203 23.74 -29.97 -18.36
C VAL A 203 24.92 -29.51 -17.48
N SER A 204 24.67 -29.03 -16.26
CA SER A 204 25.73 -28.74 -15.28
C SER A 204 26.38 -30.05 -14.80
N TRP A 205 27.49 -30.42 -15.42
CA TRP A 205 28.29 -31.60 -15.07
C TRP A 205 28.98 -31.46 -13.71
N ASN A 206 29.15 -32.62 -13.05
CA ASN A 206 30.25 -32.96 -12.14
C ASN A 206 31.60 -32.38 -12.61
#